data_AF-A0A538MIF8-F1
#
_entry.id   AF-A0A538MIF8-F1
#
_cell.length_a   1.000
_cell.length_b   1.000
_cell.length_c   1.000
_cell.angle_alpha   90.00
_cell.angle_beta   90.00
_cell.angle_gamma   90.00
#
_symmetry.space_group_name_H-M   'P 1'
#
loop_
_entity.id
_entity.type
_entity.pdbx_description
1 polymer ?
#
loop_
_entity_poly.entity_id
_entity_poly.type
_entity_poly.pdbx_seq_one_letter_code
_entity_poly.pdbx_strand_id
1 'polypeptide(L)'
;MAPEAIPALLDEIDELLAEPSPTEEPATLARLERTLTDGYAHALSLEAERLRLERRMSELAGELHDGNREQKAEELVQVSRRISRAGDEIDHLRTTLAELRARARVVRAHAS
;
A
#
# COMPACT_ATOMS: atom_id res chain seq x y z
N MET A 1 -14.96 7.64 -2.35
CA MET A 1 -13.70 8.32 -1.96
C MET A 1 -12.60 7.69 -2.79
N ALA A 2 -11.92 8.51 -3.60
CA ALA A 2 -11.17 8.12 -4.80
C ALA A 2 -9.80 7.47 -4.51
N PRO A 3 -9.25 6.67 -5.44
CA PRO A 3 -7.94 6.03 -5.31
C PRO A 3 -6.73 6.96 -5.56
N GLU A 4 -6.83 8.26 -5.28
CA GLU A 4 -5.70 9.20 -5.35
C GLU A 4 -4.80 9.19 -4.10
N ALA A 5 -4.98 8.21 -3.21
CA ALA A 5 -4.45 8.26 -1.85
C ALA A 5 -2.96 7.85 -1.70
N ILE A 6 -2.38 7.09 -2.64
CA ILE A 6 -1.04 6.52 -2.46
C ILE A 6 0.06 7.58 -2.55
N PRO A 7 0.11 8.41 -3.62
CA PRO A 7 1.18 9.40 -3.74
C PRO A 7 1.17 10.37 -2.56
N ALA A 8 0.00 10.88 -2.18
CA ALA A 8 -0.15 11.80 -1.04
C ALA A 8 0.23 11.16 0.30
N LEU A 9 -0.10 9.88 0.53
CA LEU A 9 0.30 9.16 1.74
C LEU A 9 1.81 8.90 1.76
N LEU A 10 2.41 8.52 0.63
CA LEU A 10 3.85 8.31 0.52
C LEU A 10 4.60 9.64 0.72
N ASP A 11 4.12 10.73 0.12
CA ASP A 11 4.67 12.08 0.31
C ASP A 11 4.61 12.47 1.79
N GLU A 12 3.48 12.21 2.48
CA GLU A 12 3.35 12.47 3.92
C GLU A 12 4.33 11.63 4.76
N ILE A 13 4.52 10.35 4.42
CA ILE A 13 5.47 9.47 5.11
C ILE A 13 6.91 9.97 4.87
N ASP A 14 7.25 10.34 3.64
CA ASP A 14 8.58 10.83 3.26
C ASP A 14 8.89 12.16 3.97
N GLU A 15 7.93 13.09 4.05
CA GLU A 15 8.05 14.31 4.85
C GLU A 15 8.35 13.99 6.32
N LEU A 16 7.58 13.07 6.92
CA LEU A 16 7.77 12.66 8.31
C LEU A 16 9.11 11.97 8.56
N LEU A 17 9.64 11.24 7.57
CA LEU A 17 10.97 10.63 7.65
C LEU A 17 12.07 11.68 7.50
N ALA A 18 11.89 12.69 6.64
CA ALA A 18 12.84 13.77 6.38
C ALA A 18 12.92 14.82 7.49
N GLU A 19 11.88 14.96 8.33
CA GLU A 19 11.88 15.87 9.46
C GLU A 19 13.11 15.56 10.37
N PRO A 20 14.00 16.54 10.64
CA PRO A 20 15.12 16.34 11.57
C PRO A 20 14.59 15.97 12.95
N SER A 21 15.42 15.26 13.73
CA SER A 21 15.02 14.54 14.95
C SER A 21 13.89 15.23 15.69
N PRO A 22 12.72 14.57 15.79
CA PRO A 22 11.50 15.24 16.21
C PRO A 22 11.73 15.83 17.59
N THR A 23 11.39 17.10 17.75
CA THR A 23 11.20 17.69 19.07
C THR A 23 10.27 16.76 19.83
N GLU A 24 10.54 16.53 21.12
CA GLU A 24 9.83 15.58 22.01
C GLU A 24 8.38 16.03 22.29
N GLU A 25 7.66 16.46 21.25
CA GLU A 25 6.32 17.02 21.31
C GLU A 25 5.28 15.91 21.13
N PRO A 26 4.29 15.82 22.04
CA PRO A 26 3.18 14.87 21.92
C PRO A 26 2.42 14.96 20.58
N ALA A 27 2.39 16.14 19.96
CA ALA A 27 1.77 16.35 18.65
C ALA A 27 2.46 15.56 17.53
N THR A 28 3.79 15.45 17.58
CA THR A 28 4.58 14.70 16.59
C THR A 28 4.31 13.21 16.69
N LEU A 29 4.25 12.64 17.91
CA LEU A 29 3.90 11.24 18.10
C LEU A 29 2.48 10.93 17.61
N ALA A 30 1.51 11.79 17.92
CA ALA A 30 0.13 11.61 17.48
C ALA A 30 -0.01 11.65 15.94
N ARG A 31 0.76 12.51 15.26
CA ARG A 31 0.82 12.54 13.79
C ARG A 31 1.39 11.23 13.24
N LEU A 32 2.54 10.78 13.74
CA LEU A 32 3.17 9.51 13.32
C LEU A 32 2.23 8.31 13.49
N GLU A 33 1.51 8.21 14.61
CA GLU A 33 0.57 7.12 14.88
C GLU A 33 -0.64 7.13 13.95
N ARG A 34 -1.15 8.32 13.63
CA ARG A 34 -2.23 8.50 12.65
C ARG A 34 -1.79 8.04 11.26
N THR A 35 -0.66 8.55 10.77
CA THR A 35 -0.14 8.19 9.44
C THR A 35 0.16 6.69 9.34
N LEU A 36 0.68 6.06 10.41
CA LEU A 36 0.84 4.60 10.48
C LEU A 36 -0.50 3.86 10.35
N THR A 37 -1.55 4.34 11.03
CA THR A 37 -2.88 3.73 11.01
C THR A 37 -3.48 3.81 9.60
N ASP A 38 -3.44 5.00 9.00
CA ASP A 38 -3.96 5.24 7.65
C ASP A 38 -3.19 4.43 6.61
N GLY A 39 -1.86 4.34 6.74
CA GLY A 39 -1.04 3.54 5.85
C GLY A 39 -1.27 2.04 5.96
N TYR A 40 -1.45 1.49 7.16
CA TYR A 40 -1.80 0.07 7.31
C TYR A 40 -3.21 -0.23 6.77
N ALA A 41 -4.18 0.67 6.97
CA ALA A 41 -5.50 0.54 6.36
C ALA A 41 -5.41 0.55 4.82
N HIS A 42 -4.55 1.39 4.26
CA HIS A 42 -4.32 1.43 2.82
C HIS A 42 -3.67 0.13 2.29
N ALA A 43 -2.62 -0.36 2.96
CA ALA A 43 -1.97 -1.64 2.60
C ALA A 43 -2.98 -2.80 2.57
N LEU A 44 -3.85 -2.89 3.58
CA LEU A 44 -4.93 -3.89 3.61
C LEU A 44 -5.89 -3.77 2.43
N SER A 45 -6.21 -2.54 2.01
CA SER A 45 -7.08 -2.31 0.84
C SER A 45 -6.43 -2.77 -0.46
N LEU A 46 -5.11 -2.54 -0.63
CA LEU A 46 -4.36 -3.02 -1.79
C LEU A 46 -4.26 -4.54 -1.80
N GLU A 47 -4.02 -5.17 -0.65
CA GLU A 47 -4.02 -6.63 -0.52
C GLU A 47 -5.37 -7.24 -0.91
N ALA A 48 -6.47 -6.63 -0.46
CA ALA A 48 -7.80 -7.06 -0.84
C ALA A 48 -8.06 -6.91 -2.34
N GLU A 49 -7.56 -5.84 -2.97
CA GLU A 49 -7.65 -5.66 -4.42
C GLU A 49 -6.82 -6.71 -5.18
N ARG A 50 -5.58 -6.98 -4.73
CA ARG A 50 -4.73 -8.01 -5.33
C ARG A 50 -5.42 -9.39 -5.28
N LEU A 51 -6.01 -9.75 -4.14
CA LEU A 51 -6.78 -10.99 -3.99
C LEU A 51 -7.99 -11.07 -4.93
N ARG A 52 -8.70 -9.95 -5.16
CA ARG A 52 -9.80 -9.90 -6.15
C ARG A 52 -9.29 -10.12 -7.56
N LEU A 53 -8.17 -9.53 -7.92
CA LEU A 53 -7.55 -9.69 -9.24
C LEU A 53 -7.03 -11.11 -9.47
N GLU A 54 -6.40 -11.73 -8.46
CA GLU A 54 -5.95 -13.13 -8.52
C GLU A 54 -7.12 -14.10 -8.77
N ARG A 55 -8.27 -13.86 -8.13
CA ARG A 55 -9.51 -14.62 -8.39
C ARG A 55 -10.01 -14.42 -9.81
N ARG A 56 -10.07 -13.17 -10.29
CA ARG A 56 -10.48 -12.87 -11.68
C ARG A 56 -9.57 -13.54 -12.71
N MET A 57 -8.26 -13.56 -12.45
CA MET A 57 -7.29 -14.25 -13.32
C MET A 57 -7.56 -15.76 -13.39
N SER A 58 -7.91 -16.36 -12.25
CA SER A 58 -8.25 -17.79 -12.17
C SER A 58 -9.53 -18.13 -12.93
N GLU A 59 -10.55 -17.27 -12.85
CA GLU A 59 -11.80 -17.40 -13.62
C GLU A 59 -11.54 -17.32 -15.13
N LEU A 60 -10.82 -16.29 -15.58
CA LEU A 60 -10.48 -16.10 -16.99
C LEU A 60 -9.68 -17.27 -17.56
N ALA A 61 -8.75 -17.82 -16.77
CA ALA A 61 -7.98 -19.00 -17.17
C ALA A 61 -8.88 -20.24 -17.33
N GLY A 62 -9.87 -20.41 -16.46
CA GLY A 62 -10.85 -21.50 -16.56
C GLY A 62 -11.77 -21.38 -17.79
N GLU A 63 -12.09 -20.16 -18.21
CA GLU A 63 -12.97 -19.90 -19.35
C GLU A 63 -12.25 -19.94 -20.72
N LEU A 64 -10.93 -20.14 -20.79
CA LEU A 64 -10.16 -20.11 -22.06
C LEU A 64 -10.63 -21.13 -23.11
N HIS A 65 -11.37 -22.17 -22.70
CA HIS A 65 -11.96 -23.14 -23.60
C HIS A 65 -13.23 -22.64 -24.32
N ASP A 66 -13.91 -21.62 -23.79
CA ASP A 66 -15.10 -21.05 -24.39
C ASP A 66 -14.62 -19.99 -25.39
N GLY A 67 -15.06 -20.11 -26.65
CA GLY A 67 -14.62 -19.26 -27.77
C GLY A 67 -14.46 -17.78 -27.38
N ASN A 68 -13.57 -17.06 -28.09
CA ASN A 68 -13.02 -15.74 -27.75
C ASN A 68 -11.70 -15.75 -26.95
N ARG A 69 -10.78 -16.65 -27.34
CA ARG A 69 -9.46 -16.83 -26.69
C ARG A 69 -8.57 -15.60 -26.74
N GLU A 70 -8.59 -14.85 -27.83
CA GLU A 70 -7.73 -13.67 -28.02
C GLU A 70 -8.11 -12.56 -27.03
N GLN A 71 -9.38 -12.21 -26.93
CA GLN A 71 -9.86 -11.22 -25.95
C GLN A 71 -9.57 -11.65 -24.51
N LYS A 72 -9.74 -12.94 -24.18
CA LYS A 72 -9.43 -13.47 -22.83
C LYS A 72 -7.94 -13.43 -22.53
N ALA A 73 -7.08 -13.71 -23.51
CA ALA A 73 -5.63 -13.61 -23.35
C ALA A 73 -5.20 -12.15 -23.09
N GLU A 74 -5.80 -11.18 -23.78
CA GLU A 74 -5.58 -9.76 -23.50
C GLU A 74 -6.02 -9.37 -22.09
N GLU A 75 -7.20 -9.82 -21.64
CA GLU A 75 -7.69 -9.54 -20.29
C GLU A 75 -6.78 -10.16 -19.21
N LEU A 76 -6.29 -11.39 -19.41
CA LEU A 76 -5.32 -12.04 -18.52
C LEU A 76 -4.03 -11.23 -18.39
N VAL A 77 -3.50 -10.70 -19.50
CA VAL A 77 -2.29 -9.84 -19.47
C VAL A 77 -2.56 -8.56 -18.68
N GLN A 78 -3.73 -7.94 -18.85
CA GLN A 78 -4.09 -6.73 -18.11
C GLN A 78 -4.24 -6.99 -16.61
N VAL A 79 -4.91 -8.08 -16.22
CA VAL A 79 -5.08 -8.48 -14.82
C VAL A 79 -3.74 -8.81 -14.19
N SER A 80 -2.87 -9.56 -14.90
CA SER A 80 -1.52 -9.88 -14.43
C SER A 80 -0.69 -8.62 -14.14
N ARG A 81 -0.71 -7.63 -15.05
CA ARG A 81 -0.01 -6.35 -14.83
C ARG A 81 -0.54 -5.60 -13.61
N ARG A 82 -1.85 -5.62 -13.38
CA ARG A 82 -2.46 -4.98 -12.19
C ARG A 82 -2.08 -5.70 -10.89
N ILE A 83 -2.00 -7.03 -10.90
CA ILE A 83 -1.53 -7.83 -9.75
C ILE A 83 -0.07 -7.47 -9.43
N SER A 84 0.80 -7.45 -10.43
CA SER A 84 2.22 -7.09 -10.22
C SER A 84 2.36 -5.69 -9.64
N ARG A 85 1.67 -4.71 -10.24
CA ARG A 85 1.70 -3.33 -9.75
C ARG A 85 1.20 -3.20 -8.31
N ALA A 86 0.08 -3.85 -7.97
CA ALA A 86 -0.43 -3.86 -6.60
C ALA A 86 0.57 -4.51 -5.64
N GLY A 87 1.27 -5.56 -6.07
CA GLY A 87 2.38 -6.17 -5.32
C GLY A 87 3.50 -5.18 -5.02
N ASP A 88 4.01 -4.50 -6.06
CA ASP A 88 5.08 -3.50 -5.92
C ASP A 88 4.67 -2.36 -4.98
N GLU A 89 3.44 -1.87 -5.10
CA GLU A 89 2.89 -0.81 -4.25
C GLU A 89 2.76 -1.26 -2.78
N ILE A 90 2.31 -2.50 -2.54
CA ILE A 90 2.23 -3.08 -1.19
C ILE A 90 3.62 -3.20 -0.56
N ASP A 91 4.60 -3.71 -1.31
CA ASP A 91 5.95 -3.93 -0.80
C ASP A 91 6.66 -2.62 -0.49
N HIS A 92 6.51 -1.61 -1.38
CA HIS A 92 7.01 -0.27 -1.12
C HIS A 92 6.38 0.34 0.14
N LEU A 93 5.04 0.36 0.22
CA LEU A 93 4.33 0.95 1.35
C LEU A 93 4.70 0.28 2.68
N ARG A 94 4.81 -1.06 2.71
CA ARG A 94 5.20 -1.78 3.93
C ARG A 94 6.63 -1.45 4.37
N THR A 95 7.53 -1.25 3.43
CA THR A 95 8.91 -0.86 3.72
C THR A 95 8.94 0.51 4.39
N THR A 96 8.28 1.50 3.78
CA THR A 96 8.26 2.87 4.32
C THR A 96 7.51 2.95 5.66
N LEU A 97 6.42 2.19 5.84
CA LEU A 97 5.72 2.10 7.13
C LEU A 97 6.58 1.45 8.23
N ALA A 98 7.45 0.51 7.89
CA ALA A 98 8.36 -0.09 8.87
C ALA A 98 9.38 0.93 9.39
N GLU A 99 9.90 1.78 8.50
CA GLU A 99 10.80 2.89 8.86
C GLU A 99 10.08 3.92 9.73
N LEU A 100 8.87 4.33 9.34
CA LEU A 100 8.06 5.27 10.11
C LEU A 100 7.74 4.72 11.51
N ARG A 101 7.45 3.41 11.61
CA ARG A 101 7.22 2.74 12.89
C ARG A 101 8.47 2.72 13.77
N ALA A 102 9.65 2.52 13.19
CA ALA A 102 10.91 2.58 13.93
C ALA A 102 11.13 3.99 14.49
N ARG A 103 10.86 5.03 13.68
CA ARG A 103 10.90 6.44 14.13
C ARG A 103 9.91 6.70 15.27
N ALA A 104 8.65 6.30 15.13
CA ALA A 104 7.63 6.49 16.17
C ALA A 104 8.01 5.84 17.52
N ARG A 105 8.70 4.69 17.49
CA ARG A 105 9.22 4.04 18.70
C ARG A 105 10.28 4.89 19.41
N VAL A 106 11.19 5.51 18.64
CA VAL A 106 12.20 6.42 19.20
C VAL A 106 11.51 7.62 19.85
N VAL A 107 10.60 8.30 19.15
CA VAL A 107 9.86 9.46 19.70
C VAL A 107 9.15 9.12 20.99
N ARG A 108 8.47 7.95 21.03
CA ARG A 108 7.76 7.51 22.24
C ARG A 108 8.70 7.24 23.41
N ALA A 109 9.87 6.66 23.17
CA ALA A 109 10.85 6.39 24.21
C ALA A 109 11.42 7.68 24.83
N HIS A 110 11.52 8.76 24.04
CA HIS A 110 11.95 10.08 24.50
C HIS A 110 10.84 10.86 25.23
N ALA A 111 9.57 10.60 24.92
CA ALA A 111 8.43 11.24 25.56
C ALA A 111 7.97 10.59 26.88
N SER A 112 8.64 9.51 27.31
CA SER A 112 8.32 8.72 28.53
C SER A 112 9.26 9.07 29.67
#